data_AF-A0A832RRI6-F1
#
_entry.id   AF-A0A832RRI6-F1
#
_cell.length_a   1.000
_cell.length_b   1.000
_cell.length_c   1.000
_cell.angle_alpha   90.00
_cell.angle_beta   90.00
_cell.angle_gamma   90.00
#
_symmetry.space_group_name_H-M   'P 1'
#
loop_
_entity.id
_entity.type
_entity.pdbx_description
1 polymer ?
#
loop_
_entity_poly.entity_id
_entity_poly.type
_entity_poly.pdbx_seq_one_letter_code
_entity_poly.pdbx_strand_id
1 'polypeptide(L)'
;MPIAENFPQGLKPIGKIMNADGQHFHIMWGPGRNDAECFHDEAVISAYKTRGETQVPLGVSGTMVAVDWDSCVADGACIEACPVQVFQWYRTEMDIPAKDVVGKTFAGTGKSVKEERKDKTDKADPIREHDCIWCMACVSVCPPLAIKVDQSNLEHHERAAMSLSK
;
A
#
# COMPACT_ATOMS: atom_id res chain seq x y z
N MET A 1 -8.69 -6.68 -10.80
CA MET A 1 -8.20 -5.97 -11.97
C MET A 1 -6.92 -5.32 -11.55
N PRO A 2 -5.88 -5.38 -12.39
CA PRO A 2 -4.64 -4.69 -12.10
C PRO A 2 -4.93 -3.23 -11.75
N ILE A 3 -4.14 -2.68 -10.84
CA ILE A 3 -4.04 -1.23 -10.66
C ILE A 3 -3.93 -0.58 -12.06
N ALA A 4 -4.70 0.48 -12.30
CA ALA A 4 -4.89 1.01 -13.64
C ALA A 4 -3.55 1.37 -14.31
N GLU A 5 -3.40 1.05 -15.60
CA GLU A 5 -2.13 1.29 -16.32
C GLU A 5 -1.72 2.76 -16.32
N ASN A 6 -2.71 3.65 -16.35
CA ASN A 6 -2.60 5.11 -16.30
C ASN A 6 -2.60 5.69 -14.88
N PHE A 7 -2.45 4.86 -13.83
CA PHE A 7 -2.29 5.35 -12.46
C PHE A 7 -1.20 6.44 -12.40
N PRO A 8 -1.42 7.58 -11.70
CA PRO A 8 -2.54 7.88 -10.79
C PRO A 8 -3.74 8.62 -11.42
N GLN A 9 -3.94 8.58 -12.73
CA GLN A 9 -5.04 9.29 -13.40
C GLN A 9 -6.41 8.94 -12.80
N GLY A 10 -7.19 9.97 -12.46
CA GLY A 10 -8.51 9.83 -11.84
C GLY A 10 -8.49 9.78 -10.31
N LEU A 11 -7.31 9.66 -9.69
CA LEU A 11 -7.13 9.72 -8.25
C LEU A 11 -6.58 11.09 -7.82
N LYS A 12 -6.74 11.39 -6.53
CA LYS A 12 -6.25 12.59 -5.86
C LYS A 12 -5.45 12.19 -4.63
N PRO A 13 -4.40 12.94 -4.26
CA PRO A 13 -3.71 12.73 -3.00
C PRO A 13 -4.68 13.03 -1.84
N ILE A 14 -4.89 12.06 -0.96
CA ILE A 14 -5.74 12.21 0.23
C ILE A 14 -4.91 12.35 1.51
N GLY A 15 -3.60 12.15 1.42
CA GLY A 15 -2.64 12.41 2.49
C GLY A 15 -1.33 11.67 2.24
N LYS A 16 -0.51 11.61 3.29
CA LYS A 16 0.81 10.97 3.25
C LYS A 16 1.04 10.08 4.46
N ILE A 17 1.88 9.07 4.29
CA ILE A 17 2.39 8.21 5.35
C ILE A 17 3.90 8.45 5.41
N MET A 18 4.38 8.88 6.56
CA MET A 18 5.77 9.33 6.74
C MET A 18 6.68 8.17 7.10
N ASN A 19 7.92 8.21 6.62
CA ASN A 19 9.01 7.42 7.19
C ASN A 19 9.64 8.20 8.37
N ALA A 20 10.08 7.50 9.41
CA ALA A 20 10.71 8.10 10.58
C ALA A 20 12.09 8.74 10.30
N ASP A 21 12.69 8.48 9.13
CA ASP A 21 13.89 9.19 8.67
C ASP A 21 13.69 10.71 8.46
N GLY A 22 12.44 11.17 8.45
CA GLY A 22 12.07 12.58 8.32
C GLY A 22 12.24 13.17 6.93
N GLN A 23 12.66 12.37 5.95
CA GLN A 23 12.91 12.79 4.57
C GLN A 23 11.93 12.13 3.60
N HIS A 24 11.66 10.84 3.81
CA HIS A 24 10.86 10.05 2.90
C HIS A 24 9.43 9.90 3.42
N PHE A 25 8.52 9.78 2.47
CA PHE A 25 7.11 9.50 2.69
C PHE A 25 6.56 8.94 1.39
N HIS A 26 5.36 8.39 1.45
CA HIS A 26 4.60 8.06 0.26
C HIS A 26 3.18 8.59 0.37
N ILE A 27 2.54 8.73 -0.79
CA ILE A 27 1.23 9.34 -0.92
C ILE A 27 0.16 8.26 -0.82
N MET A 28 -0.92 8.56 -0.12
CA MET A 28 -2.17 7.81 -0.23
C MET A 28 -3.06 8.49 -1.28
N TRP A 29 -3.50 7.73 -2.28
CA TRP A 29 -4.32 8.20 -3.39
C TRP A 29 -5.75 7.67 -3.27
N GLY A 30 -6.74 8.55 -3.43
CA GLY A 30 -8.16 8.18 -3.39
C GLY A 30 -9.00 8.89 -4.46
N PRO A 31 -10.32 8.63 -4.53
CA PRO A 31 -11.06 7.74 -3.63
C PRO A 31 -10.69 6.27 -3.86
N GLY A 32 -10.90 5.45 -2.84
CA GLY A 32 -10.89 4.00 -2.99
C GLY A 32 -12.15 3.49 -3.71
N ARG A 33 -12.19 2.17 -3.94
CA ARG A 33 -13.34 1.46 -4.52
C ARG A 33 -13.74 0.24 -3.67
N ASN A 34 -15.04 -0.04 -3.62
CA ASN A 34 -15.60 -1.17 -2.84
C ASN A 34 -15.91 -2.41 -3.69
N ASP A 35 -15.64 -2.36 -5.00
CA ASP A 35 -15.85 -3.44 -5.95
C ASP A 35 -14.54 -4.19 -6.29
N ALA A 36 -13.45 -3.92 -5.55
CA ALA A 36 -12.14 -4.54 -5.75
C ALA A 36 -12.00 -5.92 -5.09
N GLU A 37 -10.88 -6.58 -5.38
CA GLU A 37 -10.63 -7.99 -5.07
C GLU A 37 -10.74 -8.29 -3.57
N CYS A 38 -10.26 -7.41 -2.69
CA CYS A 38 -10.28 -7.70 -1.26
C CYS A 38 -11.69 -7.66 -0.64
N PHE A 39 -12.67 -7.05 -1.31
CA PHE A 39 -14.08 -7.06 -0.91
C PHE A 39 -14.83 -8.34 -1.31
N HIS A 40 -14.18 -9.19 -2.10
CA HIS A 40 -14.73 -10.48 -2.54
C HIS A 40 -13.92 -11.67 -2.00
N ASP A 41 -12.82 -11.42 -1.30
CA ASP A 41 -11.99 -12.44 -0.67
C ASP A 41 -12.54 -12.82 0.71
N GLU A 42 -13.02 -14.07 0.84
CA GLU A 42 -13.65 -14.57 2.07
C GLU A 42 -12.74 -14.48 3.30
N ALA A 43 -11.42 -14.69 3.12
CA ALA A 43 -10.46 -14.65 4.21
C ALA A 43 -10.22 -13.21 4.69
N VAL A 44 -10.16 -12.25 3.77
CA VAL A 44 -10.09 -10.82 4.10
C VAL A 44 -11.36 -10.37 4.83
N ILE A 45 -12.54 -10.68 4.28
CA ILE A 45 -13.83 -10.33 4.87
C ILE A 45 -13.95 -10.91 6.30
N SER A 46 -13.57 -12.18 6.46
CA SER A 46 -13.58 -12.82 7.78
C SER A 46 -12.61 -12.18 8.75
N ALA A 47 -11.42 -11.74 8.30
CA ALA A 47 -10.44 -11.09 9.17
C ALA A 47 -10.93 -9.71 9.65
N TYR A 48 -11.54 -8.90 8.79
CA TYR A 48 -12.19 -7.64 9.20
C TYR A 48 -13.29 -7.88 10.24
N LYS A 49 -14.14 -8.89 10.02
CA LYS A 49 -15.18 -9.29 10.97
C LYS A 49 -14.60 -9.70 12.32
N THR A 50 -13.54 -10.52 12.33
CA THR A 50 -12.87 -10.96 13.57
C THR A 50 -12.30 -9.79 14.36
N ARG A 51 -11.80 -8.76 13.67
CA ARG A 51 -11.29 -7.53 14.31
C ARG A 51 -12.40 -6.59 14.81
N GLY A 52 -13.65 -6.80 14.39
CA GLY A 52 -14.72 -5.82 14.62
C GLY A 52 -14.51 -4.51 13.84
N GLU A 53 -13.76 -4.56 12.75
CA GLU A 53 -13.49 -3.41 11.89
C GLU A 53 -14.37 -3.45 10.64
N THR A 54 -14.93 -2.31 10.23
CA THR A 54 -15.64 -2.20 8.95
C THR A 54 -14.63 -2.09 7.82
N GLN A 55 -14.70 -3.01 6.85
CA GLN A 55 -13.96 -2.90 5.59
C GLN A 55 -14.52 -1.73 4.78
N VAL A 56 -13.67 -0.76 4.44
CA VAL A 56 -14.04 0.45 3.69
C VAL A 56 -13.07 0.67 2.55
N PRO A 57 -13.45 1.40 1.49
CA PRO A 57 -12.51 1.81 0.45
C PRO A 57 -11.35 2.64 1.02
N LEU A 58 -10.13 2.26 0.69
CA LEU A 58 -8.89 2.84 1.17
C LEU A 58 -8.18 3.62 0.06
N GLY A 59 -8.16 3.09 -1.16
CA GLY A 59 -7.40 3.62 -2.29
C GLY A 59 -6.02 2.98 -2.43
N VAL A 60 -5.05 3.75 -2.91
CA VAL A 60 -3.72 3.26 -3.30
C VAL A 60 -2.63 3.88 -2.42
N SER A 61 -1.82 3.05 -1.78
CA SER A 61 -0.65 3.47 -1.01
C SER A 61 0.61 3.45 -1.90
N GLY A 62 1.32 4.57 -2.00
CA GLY A 62 2.51 4.70 -2.85
C GLY A 62 2.21 5.31 -4.22
N THR A 63 3.26 5.68 -4.96
CA THR A 63 3.15 6.40 -6.25
C THR A 63 4.01 5.78 -7.35
N MET A 64 5.32 5.77 -7.15
CA MET A 64 6.30 5.07 -7.97
C MET A 64 6.25 3.56 -7.74
N VAL A 65 6.05 3.14 -6.49
CA VAL A 65 5.72 1.79 -6.07
C VAL A 65 4.38 1.87 -5.36
N ALA A 66 3.32 1.61 -6.11
CA ALA A 66 1.96 1.80 -5.65
C ALA A 66 1.30 0.44 -5.36
N VAL A 67 0.58 0.34 -4.26
CA VAL A 67 -0.20 -0.83 -3.83
C VAL A 67 -1.65 -0.41 -3.69
N ASP A 68 -2.53 -0.92 -4.55
CA ASP A 68 -3.97 -0.77 -4.41
C ASP A 68 -4.44 -1.57 -3.19
N TRP A 69 -4.73 -0.87 -2.08
CA TRP A 69 -5.15 -1.49 -0.83
C TRP A 69 -6.56 -2.07 -0.90
N ASP A 70 -7.38 -1.60 -1.85
CA ASP A 70 -8.70 -2.16 -2.14
C ASP A 70 -8.60 -3.48 -2.91
N SER A 71 -7.50 -3.70 -3.64
CA SER A 71 -7.22 -4.96 -4.32
C SER A 71 -6.32 -5.91 -3.52
N CYS A 72 -5.52 -5.39 -2.59
CA CYS A 72 -4.54 -6.16 -1.84
C CYS A 72 -5.22 -7.16 -0.88
N VAL A 73 -5.05 -8.47 -1.13
CA VAL A 73 -5.63 -9.56 -0.33
C VAL A 73 -4.71 -10.05 0.81
N ALA A 74 -3.69 -9.25 1.16
CA ALA A 74 -2.69 -9.61 2.17
C ALA A 74 -2.08 -11.01 1.91
N ASP A 75 -1.73 -11.29 0.65
CA ASP A 75 -1.02 -12.51 0.26
C ASP A 75 0.44 -12.43 0.73
N GLY A 76 1.13 -11.34 0.38
CA GLY A 76 2.51 -11.08 0.78
C GLY A 76 3.59 -11.59 -0.17
N ALA A 77 3.23 -12.16 -1.33
CA ALA A 77 4.21 -12.51 -2.37
C ALA A 77 5.12 -11.32 -2.76
N CYS A 78 4.62 -10.09 -2.74
CA CYS A 78 5.41 -8.90 -3.01
C CYS A 78 6.50 -8.61 -1.96
N ILE A 79 6.22 -8.91 -0.69
CA ILE A 79 7.16 -8.75 0.42
C ILE A 79 8.31 -9.76 0.26
N GLU A 80 7.98 -11.01 -0.06
CA GLU A 80 8.98 -12.06 -0.29
C GLU A 80 9.81 -11.85 -1.56
N ALA A 81 9.17 -11.37 -2.64
CA ALA A 81 9.83 -11.19 -3.93
C ALA A 81 10.69 -9.92 -4.02
N CYS A 82 10.56 -8.97 -3.09
CA CYS A 82 11.28 -7.70 -3.20
C CYS A 82 12.73 -7.82 -2.69
N PRO A 83 13.75 -7.73 -3.56
CA PRO A 83 15.15 -7.93 -3.17
C PRO A 83 15.70 -6.82 -2.26
N VAL A 84 15.05 -5.66 -2.26
CA VAL A 84 15.43 -4.47 -1.47
C VAL A 84 14.39 -4.13 -0.40
N GLN A 85 13.46 -5.06 -0.12
CA GLN A 85 12.51 -4.98 0.98
C GLN A 85 11.71 -3.67 1.05
N VAL A 86 11.21 -3.13 -0.07
CA VAL A 86 10.43 -1.86 -0.06
C VAL A 86 9.13 -1.94 0.75
N PHE A 87 8.57 -3.15 0.84
CA PHE A 87 7.29 -3.42 1.50
C PHE A 87 7.48 -3.93 2.92
N GLN A 88 6.48 -3.68 3.76
CA GLN A 88 6.30 -4.36 5.04
C GLN A 88 4.82 -4.58 5.33
N TRP A 89 4.53 -5.42 6.31
CA TRP A 89 3.22 -5.52 6.92
C TRP A 89 2.97 -4.34 7.86
N TYR A 90 2.04 -3.44 7.50
CA TYR A 90 1.86 -2.20 8.25
C TYR A 90 1.40 -2.44 9.70
N ARG A 91 0.54 -3.44 9.95
CA ARG A 91 0.01 -3.71 11.30
C ARG A 91 1.03 -4.34 12.23
N THR A 92 2.04 -5.01 11.68
CA THR A 92 3.11 -5.56 12.52
C THR A 92 3.96 -4.48 13.17
N GLU A 93 4.02 -3.29 12.56
CA GLU A 93 4.61 -2.12 13.17
C GLU A 93 3.59 -1.32 13.99
N MET A 94 2.45 -0.97 13.38
CA MET A 94 1.40 -0.19 14.01
C MET A 94 0.04 -0.85 13.79
N ASP A 95 -0.44 -1.57 14.79
CA ASP A 95 -1.70 -2.32 14.72
C ASP A 95 -2.92 -1.40 14.88
N ILE A 96 -3.25 -0.68 13.82
CA ILE A 96 -4.38 0.26 13.71
C ILE A 96 -5.25 -0.06 12.49
N PRO A 97 -6.51 0.40 12.45
CA PRO A 97 -7.35 0.25 11.25
C PRO A 97 -6.71 0.91 10.03
N ALA A 98 -6.83 0.26 8.87
CA ALA A 98 -6.19 0.72 7.63
C ALA A 98 -6.63 2.13 7.20
N LYS A 99 -7.85 2.54 7.53
CA LYS A 99 -8.36 3.90 7.27
C LYS A 99 -7.66 5.00 8.08
N ASP A 100 -6.96 4.64 9.16
CA ASP A 100 -6.36 5.57 10.11
C ASP A 100 -4.84 5.74 9.92
N VAL A 101 -4.25 5.11 8.89
CA VAL A 101 -2.79 5.16 8.62
C VAL A 101 -2.32 6.49 8.03
N VAL A 102 -3.21 7.21 7.35
CA VAL A 102 -2.87 8.50 6.74
C VAL A 102 -2.51 9.50 7.83
N GLY A 103 -1.37 10.18 7.67
CA GLY A 103 -0.83 11.10 8.66
C GLY A 103 -0.04 10.43 9.79
N LYS A 104 0.17 9.11 9.74
CA LYS A 104 1.05 8.39 10.66
C LYS A 104 2.50 8.40 10.16
N THR A 105 3.41 8.14 11.09
CA THR A 105 4.83 7.95 10.83
C THR A 105 5.22 6.52 11.19
N PHE A 106 5.85 5.84 10.24
CA PHE A 106 6.37 4.49 10.39
C PHE A 106 7.90 4.53 10.38
N ALA A 107 8.53 3.81 11.30
CA ALA A 107 9.97 3.59 11.40
C ALA A 107 10.51 2.58 10.37
N GLY A 108 9.65 1.90 9.62
CA GLY A 108 10.09 0.90 8.66
C GLY A 108 10.53 -0.41 9.33
N THR A 109 9.97 -0.72 10.50
CA THR A 109 10.31 -1.89 11.33
C THR A 109 9.25 -2.98 11.28
N GLY A 110 8.20 -2.79 10.48
CA GLY A 110 7.23 -3.83 10.17
C GLY A 110 7.90 -5.05 9.55
N LYS A 111 7.33 -6.23 9.81
CA LYS A 111 7.84 -7.49 9.32
C LYS A 111 7.84 -7.51 7.79
N SER A 112 8.95 -8.01 7.24
CA SER A 112 9.22 -8.15 5.81
C SER A 112 9.29 -9.62 5.38
N VAL A 113 8.57 -10.49 6.08
CA VAL A 113 8.43 -11.93 5.78
C VAL A 113 6.97 -12.23 5.52
N LYS A 114 6.65 -12.89 4.40
CA LYS A 114 5.28 -13.16 3.93
C LYS A 114 4.35 -13.74 5.02
N GLU A 115 4.83 -14.73 5.77
CA GLU A 115 4.00 -15.42 6.77
C GLU A 115 3.95 -14.73 8.14
N GLU A 116 4.62 -13.59 8.31
CA GLU A 116 4.62 -12.84 9.58
C GLU A 116 3.56 -11.74 9.67
N ARG A 117 2.64 -11.64 8.70
CA ARG A 117 1.46 -10.75 8.76
C ARG A 117 0.64 -11.05 10.01
N LYS A 118 0.02 -10.02 10.61
CA LYS A 118 -0.89 -10.23 11.74
C LYS A 118 -2.13 -11.04 11.35
N ASP A 119 -2.73 -10.70 10.22
CA ASP A 119 -3.85 -11.42 9.60
C ASP A 119 -4.11 -10.87 8.18
N LYS A 120 -5.28 -11.17 7.59
CA LYS A 120 -5.65 -10.77 6.23
C LYS A 120 -6.11 -9.30 6.10
N THR A 121 -6.19 -8.55 7.19
CA THR A 121 -6.38 -7.08 7.16
C THR A 121 -5.05 -6.31 7.16
N ASP A 122 -3.93 -7.01 7.31
CA ASP A 122 -2.58 -6.45 7.31
C ASP A 122 -2.11 -6.25 5.86
N LYS A 123 -2.24 -5.04 5.34
CA LYS A 123 -1.90 -4.70 3.96
C LYS A 123 -0.39 -4.55 3.81
N ALA A 124 0.14 -4.96 2.66
CA ALA A 124 1.51 -4.66 2.29
C ALA A 124 1.64 -3.16 1.97
N ASP A 125 2.55 -2.48 2.65
CA ASP A 125 2.73 -1.03 2.54
C ASP A 125 4.15 -0.70 2.05
N PRO A 126 4.33 0.10 0.99
CA PRO A 126 5.63 0.47 0.45
C PRO A 126 6.31 1.59 1.28
N ILE A 127 6.49 1.38 2.59
CA ILE A 127 7.13 2.36 3.50
C ILE A 127 8.51 2.83 2.98
N ARG A 128 9.23 1.95 2.30
CA ARG A 128 10.54 2.18 1.69
C ARG A 128 10.47 2.28 0.17
N GLU A 129 9.41 2.91 -0.35
CA GLU A 129 9.22 3.17 -1.79
C GLU A 129 10.48 3.77 -2.45
N HIS A 130 11.21 4.63 -1.75
CA HIS A 130 12.43 5.29 -2.23
C HIS A 130 13.61 4.33 -2.48
N ASP A 131 13.62 3.14 -1.88
CA ASP A 131 14.66 2.12 -2.07
C ASP A 131 14.44 1.27 -3.32
N CYS A 132 13.34 1.47 -4.06
CA CYS A 132 12.98 0.66 -5.19
C CYS A 132 14.04 0.68 -6.31
N ILE A 133 14.43 -0.52 -6.75
CA ILE A 133 15.36 -0.73 -7.88
C ILE A 133 14.66 -1.05 -9.22
N TRP A 134 13.34 -0.90 -9.28
CA TRP A 134 12.55 -1.00 -10.52
C TRP A 134 12.61 -2.37 -11.22
N CYS A 135 12.87 -3.44 -10.48
CA CYS A 135 12.96 -4.79 -11.03
C CYS A 135 11.62 -5.42 -11.42
N MET A 136 10.49 -4.82 -11.02
CA MET A 136 9.11 -5.29 -11.29
C MET A 136 8.78 -6.72 -10.79
N ALA A 137 9.63 -7.32 -9.94
CA ALA A 137 9.38 -8.65 -9.38
C ALA A 137 8.07 -8.70 -8.59
N CYS A 138 7.81 -7.69 -7.75
CA CYS A 138 6.59 -7.59 -6.95
C CYS A 138 5.31 -7.47 -7.80
N VAL A 139 5.38 -6.84 -8.97
CA VAL A 139 4.24 -6.71 -9.90
C VAL A 139 3.85 -8.08 -10.45
N SER A 140 4.85 -8.86 -10.87
CA SER A 140 4.64 -10.15 -11.55
C SER A 140 4.09 -11.24 -10.61
N VAL A 141 4.40 -11.16 -9.32
CA VAL A 141 4.00 -12.18 -8.33
C VAL A 141 2.71 -11.83 -7.58
N CYS A 142 2.17 -10.61 -7.73
CA CYS A 142 1.01 -10.16 -6.97
C CYS A 142 -0.27 -10.84 -7.50
N PRO A 143 -0.95 -11.71 -6.73
CA PRO A 143 -2.10 -12.45 -7.25
C PRO A 143 -3.26 -11.57 -7.76
N PRO A 144 -3.68 -10.50 -7.07
CA PRO A 144 -4.71 -9.58 -7.58
C PRO A 144 -4.16 -8.53 -8.57
N LEU A 145 -2.86 -8.56 -8.87
CA LEU A 145 -2.16 -7.51 -9.65
C LEU A 145 -2.32 -6.11 -9.05
N ALA A 146 -2.33 -6.02 -7.72
CA ALA A 146 -2.56 -4.77 -6.99
C ALA A 146 -1.35 -3.81 -7.00
N ILE A 147 -0.22 -4.16 -7.64
CA ILE A 147 1.03 -3.40 -7.54
C ILE A 147 1.41 -2.79 -8.88
N LYS A 148 1.78 -1.51 -8.87
CA LYS A 148 2.38 -0.79 -9.99
C LYS A 148 3.78 -0.35 -9.59
N VAL A 149 4.74 -0.53 -10.49
CA VAL A 149 6.08 0.03 -10.38
C VAL A 149 6.34 0.85 -11.63
N ASP A 150 6.49 2.17 -11.49
CA ASP A 150 6.66 3.08 -12.62
C ASP A 150 7.45 4.35 -12.25
N GLN A 151 8.59 4.56 -12.93
CA GLN A 151 9.45 5.71 -12.70
C GLN A 151 8.80 7.02 -13.13
N SER A 152 7.93 7.00 -14.16
CA SER A 152 7.30 8.23 -14.63
C SER A 152 6.33 8.82 -13.60
N ASN A 153 5.95 8.05 -12.58
CA ASN A 153 5.08 8.52 -11.52
C ASN A 153 5.75 9.49 -10.54
N LEU A 154 7.08 9.67 -10.61
CA LEU A 154 7.80 10.63 -9.76
C LEU A 154 7.25 12.06 -9.90
N GLU A 155 6.94 12.51 -11.12
CA GLU A 155 6.36 13.84 -11.34
C GLU A 155 4.99 13.98 -10.65
N HIS A 156 4.19 12.90 -10.63
CA HIS A 156 2.92 12.88 -9.91
C HIS A 156 3.11 12.90 -8.40
N HIS A 157 4.11 12.18 -7.88
CA HIS A 157 4.48 12.18 -6.46
C HIS A 157 4.86 13.59 -6.00
N GLU A 158 5.76 14.27 -6.72
CA GLU A 158 6.23 15.62 -6.37
C GLU A 158 5.08 16.64 -6.39
N ARG A 159 4.20 16.58 -7.39
CA ARG A 159 2.99 17.41 -7.45
C ARG A 159 2.05 17.16 -6.27
N ALA A 160 1.83 15.90 -5.91
CA ALA A 160 1.02 15.54 -4.76
C ALA A 160 1.64 16.04 -3.45
N ALA A 161 2.95 15.86 -3.26
CA ALA A 161 3.68 16.34 -2.10
C ALA A 161 3.53 17.86 -1.91
N MET A 162 3.64 18.65 -2.98
CA MET A 162 3.39 20.09 -2.94
C MET A 162 1.96 20.43 -2.56
N SER A 163 0.97 19.66 -3.03
CA SER A 163 -0.44 19.91 -2.73
C SER A 163 -0.81 19.63 -1.28
N LEU A 164 -0.13 18.68 -0.63
CA LEU A 164 -0.36 18.26 0.76
C LEU A 164 0.48 19.04 1.79
N SER A 165 1.37 19.93 1.33
CA SER A 165 2.21 20.76 2.21
C SER A 165 1.59 22.14 2.51
N LYS A 166 0.37 22.39 2.01
CA LYS A 166 -0.44 23.59 2.28
C LYS A 166 -1.48 23.29 3.36
#